data_AF-A0A2H0SQE8-F1
#
_entry.id   AF-A0A2H0SQE8-F1
#
_cell.length_a   1.000
_cell.length_b   1.000
_cell.length_c   1.000
_cell.angle_alpha   90.00
_cell.angle_beta   90.00
_cell.angle_gamma   90.00
#
_symmetry.space_group_name_H-M   'P 1'
#
loop_
_entity.id
_entity.type
_entity.pdbx_description
1 polymer ?
#
loop_
_entity_poly.entity_id
_entity_poly.type
_entity_poly.pdbx_seq_one_letter_code
_entity_poly.pdbx_strand_id
1 'polypeptide(L)'
;YMLFHVFIAALLFAQQWGGQVADKTKTWTLIGVAGVLQVFAVLESFGNGMLAQATGKAWLALAVFSFMLWLYVWLRTRETRMLTLGALGALMLLQVVILLFTATRGAILGLVGGIFLSALLLVLFAHQSRNAWRAATAVVVGVLVLSGGFFLAKDTQLVRSVPPLARLASISFTESTTVARFYNWGMAWEGVKEKPLLGWGQENYNLVFNKNYDPRMYAQEQWFDRVHNVVFDWLIAGGIIGFAAYISLFIIALFYLWGSGAFLIYERAILTGLLSGYGFHNLFVFDNIVSYLLFFSVLGYIASRVIRSKNIAPLFSKEFVSTRMMPAVALVAVVLVWGVAWGVNAKALAANRALLQAVSPQETLQKNLEFFEKSISYDSLGTQEAREHLVQGASRLAQNENVTNDVKQLFFDTAASELVLQVEAAPEDARFPLFLGTLHDAYGLYAQGKPNLERALELSPNKHSILFQLGLNAHNREAFDESLEYFKRAHELSPEYKEAREFYASELIYVGRIAEGREILKPLVESAQTSSQRVIQAYIAQGRYDLIAELWQARIAKRPEDVQAYFALSATYYTAGNVSAAIKVLETLKTAVPGSATQAEQLIGQIRGGTAKVE
;
A
#
# COMPACT_ATOMS: atom_id res chain seq x y z
N TYR A 1 3.12 20.24 3.40
CA TYR A 1 3.58 20.03 2.00
C TYR A 1 3.50 21.28 1.14
N MET A 2 2.33 21.83 0.83
CA MET A 2 2.17 23.04 0.01
C MET A 2 3.02 24.25 0.46
N LEU A 3 3.14 24.48 1.77
CA LEU A 3 4.00 25.55 2.33
C LEU A 3 5.50 25.37 2.02
N PHE A 4 5.99 24.14 1.91
CA PHE A 4 7.36 23.84 1.49
C PHE A 4 7.60 24.21 0.01
N HIS A 5 6.57 24.11 -0.82
CA HIS A 5 6.64 24.39 -2.26
C HIS A 5 6.55 25.89 -2.54
N VAL A 6 5.66 26.59 -1.82
CA VAL A 6 5.63 28.07 -1.79
C VAL A 6 6.97 28.61 -1.29
N PHE A 7 7.58 27.94 -0.32
CA PHE A 7 8.90 28.30 0.21
C PHE A 7 10.04 28.12 -0.79
N ILE A 8 10.16 26.97 -1.48
CA ILE A 8 11.20 26.78 -2.51
C ILE A 8 10.99 27.74 -3.67
N ALA A 9 9.74 27.90 -4.13
CA ALA A 9 9.42 28.86 -5.17
C ALA A 9 9.82 30.28 -4.74
N ALA A 10 9.45 30.72 -3.53
CA ALA A 10 9.83 32.02 -2.99
C ALA A 10 11.35 32.19 -2.79
N LEU A 11 12.06 31.13 -2.41
CA LEU A 11 13.52 31.15 -2.21
C LEU A 11 14.29 31.23 -3.54
N LEU A 12 13.82 30.51 -4.56
CA LEU A 12 14.34 30.60 -5.94
C LEU A 12 14.00 31.97 -6.57
N PHE A 13 12.79 32.48 -6.34
CA PHE A 13 12.36 33.81 -6.77
C PHE A 13 13.19 34.93 -6.10
N ALA A 14 13.47 34.79 -4.80
CA ALA A 14 14.31 35.73 -4.04
C ALA A 14 15.77 35.70 -4.49
N GLN A 15 16.30 34.56 -4.96
CA GLN A 15 17.65 34.47 -5.52
C GLN A 15 17.77 35.14 -6.89
N GLN A 16 16.74 35.08 -7.73
CA GLN A 16 16.77 35.61 -9.09
C GLN A 16 16.70 37.15 -9.15
N TRP A 17 16.12 37.78 -8.11
CA TRP A 17 16.09 39.23 -7.93
C TRP A 17 17.31 39.79 -7.18
N GLY A 18 18.27 38.94 -6.81
CA GLY A 18 19.49 39.30 -6.09
C GLY A 18 20.57 39.95 -6.94
N GLY A 19 20.20 40.90 -7.80
CA GLY A 19 21.13 41.93 -8.27
C GLY A 19 21.33 42.91 -7.12
N GLN A 20 22.36 42.67 -6.30
CA GLN A 20 22.66 43.30 -5.01
C GLN A 20 21.87 42.72 -3.83
N VAL A 21 22.60 41.98 -2.98
CA VAL A 21 22.34 41.82 -1.53
C VAL A 21 20.86 41.80 -1.15
N ALA A 22 20.10 40.83 -1.66
CA ALA A 22 18.87 40.43 -0.98
C ALA A 22 19.29 39.88 0.38
N ASP A 23 19.09 40.69 1.41
CA ASP A 23 19.53 40.53 2.78
C ASP A 23 19.58 39.05 3.20
N LYS A 24 20.81 38.51 3.36
CA LYS A 24 21.06 37.11 3.74
C LYS A 24 20.13 36.71 4.90
N THR A 25 19.89 37.65 5.82
CA THR A 25 19.00 37.55 6.97
C THR A 25 17.58 37.10 6.61
N LYS A 26 16.95 37.67 5.57
CA LYS A 26 15.58 37.30 5.16
C LYS A 26 15.50 35.87 4.63
N THR A 27 16.50 35.46 3.85
CA THR A 27 16.62 34.08 3.36
C THR A 27 16.78 33.10 4.53
N TRP A 28 17.59 33.46 5.53
CA TRP A 28 17.81 32.65 6.74
C TRP A 28 16.60 32.58 7.66
N THR A 29 15.88 33.69 7.85
CA THR A 29 14.63 33.72 8.62
C THR A 29 13.57 32.83 7.98
N LEU A 30 13.44 32.88 6.65
CA LEU A 30 12.57 31.99 5.90
C LEU A 30 12.96 30.51 6.09
N ILE A 31 14.25 30.17 5.99
CA ILE A 31 14.75 28.80 6.24
C ILE A 31 14.47 28.36 7.69
N GLY A 32 14.66 29.25 8.67
CA GLY A 32 14.38 28.97 10.08
C GLY A 32 12.90 28.71 10.36
N VAL A 33 12.01 29.53 9.80
CA VAL A 33 10.55 29.35 9.90
C VAL A 33 10.13 28.03 9.23
N ALA A 34 10.68 27.70 8.07
CA ALA A 34 10.42 26.43 7.40
C ALA A 34 10.90 25.22 8.24
N GLY A 35 12.06 25.33 8.90
CA GLY A 35 12.56 24.32 9.83
C GLY A 35 11.65 24.12 11.04
N VAL A 36 11.12 25.20 11.62
CA VAL A 36 10.15 25.16 12.73
C VAL A 36 8.84 24.50 12.28
N LEU A 37 8.30 24.89 11.13
CA LEU A 37 7.08 24.28 10.57
C LEU A 37 7.26 22.79 10.25
N GLN A 38 8.46 22.37 9.83
CA GLN A 38 8.78 20.96 9.67
C GLN A 38 8.78 20.22 11.01
N VAL A 39 9.36 20.80 12.07
CA VAL A 39 9.32 20.20 13.42
C VAL A 39 7.88 20.05 13.91
N PHE A 40 7.01 21.04 13.72
CA PHE A 40 5.58 20.92 14.05
C PHE A 40 4.87 19.80 13.27
N ALA A 41 5.12 19.71 11.95
CA ALA A 41 4.56 18.63 11.13
C ALA A 41 5.05 17.23 11.59
N VAL A 42 6.32 17.13 12.01
CA VAL A 42 6.89 15.89 12.58
C VAL A 42 6.19 15.53 13.90
N LEU A 43 5.98 16.51 14.79
CA LEU A 43 5.31 16.29 16.08
C LEU A 43 3.85 15.84 15.89
N GLU A 44 3.10 16.42 14.95
CA GLU A 44 1.76 15.93 14.59
C GLU A 44 1.79 14.53 13.99
N SER A 45 2.80 14.20 13.18
CA SER A 45 2.95 12.89 12.55
C SER A 45 3.19 11.77 13.56
N PHE A 46 3.84 12.07 14.69
CA PHE A 46 4.05 11.10 15.78
C PHE A 46 2.76 10.77 16.56
N GLY A 47 1.74 11.65 16.51
CA GLY A 47 0.44 11.42 17.14
C GLY A 47 -0.50 10.51 16.34
N ASN A 48 -0.25 10.30 15.04
CA ASN A 48 -1.15 9.59 14.14
C ASN A 48 -0.39 8.57 13.26
N GLY A 49 -0.49 7.28 13.60
CA GLY A 49 0.29 6.20 12.97
C GLY A 49 0.14 6.05 11.45
N MET A 50 -1.01 6.44 10.88
CA MET A 50 -1.23 6.47 9.41
C MET A 50 -0.47 7.63 8.73
N LEU A 51 -0.40 8.80 9.35
CA LEU A 51 0.35 9.95 8.82
C LEU A 51 1.86 9.66 8.80
N ALA A 52 2.38 8.92 9.78
CA ALA A 52 3.79 8.52 9.82
C ALA A 52 4.21 7.62 8.62
N GLN A 53 3.34 6.70 8.18
CA GLN A 53 3.64 5.82 7.04
C GLN A 53 3.53 6.54 5.69
N ALA A 54 2.50 7.38 5.50
CA ALA A 54 2.30 8.15 4.27
C ALA A 54 3.40 9.20 4.05
N THR A 55 3.97 9.75 5.14
CA THR A 55 4.98 10.82 5.07
C THR A 55 6.43 10.30 5.00
N GLY A 56 6.69 9.03 5.34
CA GLY A 56 8.03 8.42 5.30
C GLY A 56 8.81 8.59 3.98
N LYS A 57 8.10 8.48 2.85
CA LYS A 57 8.67 8.64 1.49
C LYS A 57 9.13 10.09 1.21
N ALA A 58 8.45 11.07 1.79
CA ALA A 58 8.81 12.47 1.64
C ALA A 58 9.99 12.89 2.53
N TRP A 59 10.15 12.25 3.69
CA TRP A 59 11.21 12.58 4.64
C TRP A 59 12.60 12.24 4.12
N LEU A 60 12.80 11.11 3.41
CA LEU A 60 14.08 10.82 2.74
C LEU A 60 14.45 11.94 1.77
N ALA A 61 13.48 12.34 0.96
CA ALA A 61 13.67 13.33 -0.08
C ALA A 61 13.92 14.73 0.54
N LEU A 62 13.26 15.08 1.65
CA LEU A 62 13.52 16.28 2.46
C LEU A 62 14.89 16.25 3.16
N ALA A 63 15.34 15.09 3.64
CA ALA A 63 16.67 14.89 4.22
C ALA A 63 17.76 15.17 3.19
N VAL A 64 17.59 14.59 2.00
CA VAL A 64 18.42 14.78 0.81
C VAL A 64 18.48 16.26 0.41
N PHE A 65 17.34 16.93 0.33
CA PHE A 65 17.27 18.35 -0.02
C PHE A 65 17.95 19.24 1.02
N SER A 66 17.72 18.98 2.31
CA SER A 66 18.34 19.72 3.42
C SER A 66 19.85 19.53 3.43
N PHE A 67 20.32 18.32 3.11
CA PHE A 67 21.75 18.02 2.95
C PHE A 67 22.37 18.72 1.73
N MET A 68 21.68 18.79 0.60
CA MET A 68 22.14 19.57 -0.55
C MET A 68 22.21 21.06 -0.25
N LEU A 69 21.24 21.60 0.48
CA LEU A 69 21.22 23.00 0.92
C LEU A 69 22.39 23.27 1.89
N TRP A 70 22.63 22.36 2.84
CA TRP A 70 23.77 22.42 3.75
C TRP A 70 25.11 22.41 3.02
N LEU A 71 25.28 21.48 2.08
CA LEU A 71 26.48 21.36 1.28
C LEU A 71 26.69 22.63 0.43
N TYR A 72 25.65 23.10 -0.26
CA TYR A 72 25.72 24.32 -1.06
C TYR A 72 26.14 25.55 -0.24
N VAL A 73 25.58 25.70 0.96
CA VAL A 73 25.89 26.80 1.89
C VAL A 73 27.32 26.69 2.42
N TRP A 74 27.73 25.50 2.91
CA TRP A 74 29.09 25.26 3.38
C TRP A 74 30.13 25.67 2.34
N LEU A 75 29.90 25.32 1.08
CA LEU A 75 30.88 25.48 0.01
C LEU A 75 30.98 26.89 -0.55
N ARG A 76 29.91 27.71 -0.46
CA ARG A 76 29.85 29.04 -1.09
C ARG A 76 30.02 30.22 -0.15
N THR A 77 29.90 30.04 1.17
CA THR A 77 30.03 31.16 2.10
C THR A 77 31.20 30.95 3.06
N ARG A 78 32.30 31.69 2.86
CA ARG A 78 33.37 31.83 3.85
C ARG A 78 32.91 32.56 5.13
N GLU A 79 31.83 33.34 5.04
CA GLU A 79 31.26 34.17 6.12
C GLU A 79 30.06 33.56 6.85
N THR A 80 29.67 32.31 6.56
CA THR A 80 28.49 31.74 7.24
C THR A 80 28.77 31.53 8.72
N ARG A 81 27.91 32.12 9.58
CA ARG A 81 27.94 31.91 11.03
C ARG A 81 27.82 30.41 11.31
N MET A 82 28.72 29.87 12.14
CA MET A 82 28.73 28.46 12.58
C MET A 82 27.35 27.96 13.04
N LEU A 83 26.52 28.86 13.57
CA LEU A 83 25.12 28.62 13.92
C LEU A 83 24.28 28.07 12.75
N THR A 84 24.46 28.58 11.54
CA THR A 84 23.72 28.16 10.35
C THR A 84 24.14 26.77 9.88
N LEU A 85 25.45 26.49 9.88
CA LEU A 85 25.97 25.16 9.56
C LEU A 85 25.56 24.13 10.62
N GLY A 86 25.55 24.55 11.89
CA GLY A 86 25.05 23.75 13.01
C GLY A 86 23.54 23.47 12.91
N ALA A 87 22.73 24.46 12.59
CA ALA A 87 21.28 24.31 12.44
C ALA A 87 20.90 23.38 11.28
N LEU A 88 21.55 23.54 10.13
CA LEU A 88 21.35 22.67 8.97
C LEU A 88 21.90 21.25 9.21
N GLY A 89 23.01 21.11 9.92
CA GLY A 89 23.53 19.81 10.38
C GLY A 89 22.59 19.12 11.37
N ALA A 90 22.02 19.86 12.31
CA ALA A 90 21.01 19.36 13.25
C ALA A 90 19.73 18.93 12.53
N LEU A 91 19.28 19.71 11.54
CA LEU A 91 18.15 19.36 10.68
C LEU A 91 18.41 18.06 9.91
N MET A 92 19.61 17.90 9.34
CA MET A 92 20.01 16.67 8.66
C MET A 92 19.98 15.47 9.63
N LEU A 93 20.53 15.61 10.83
CA LEU A 93 20.49 14.56 11.85
C LEU A 93 19.07 14.20 12.25
N LEU A 94 18.21 15.20 12.47
CA LEU A 94 16.80 14.99 12.75
C LEU A 94 16.11 14.20 11.63
N GLN A 95 16.40 14.53 10.37
CA GLN A 95 15.84 13.82 9.22
C GLN A 95 16.32 12.37 9.12
N VAL A 96 17.60 12.09 9.41
CA VAL A 96 18.11 10.71 9.50
C VAL A 96 17.42 9.95 10.63
N VAL A 97 17.21 10.58 11.78
CA VAL A 97 16.46 9.99 12.89
C VAL A 97 15.03 9.67 12.45
N ILE A 98 14.31 10.63 11.87
CA ILE A 98 12.95 10.41 11.34
C ILE A 98 12.95 9.24 10.35
N LEU A 99 13.92 9.19 9.43
CA LEU A 99 14.03 8.10 8.46
C LEU A 99 14.15 6.74 9.15
N LEU A 100 14.98 6.62 10.19
CA LEU A 100 15.12 5.40 10.98
C LEU A 100 13.80 5.02 11.65
N PHE A 101 13.06 5.99 12.20
CA PHE A 101 11.75 5.76 12.82
C PHE A 101 10.66 5.37 11.79
N THR A 102 10.77 5.81 10.54
CA THR A 102 9.84 5.40 9.46
C THR A 102 10.05 3.94 9.02
N ALA A 103 11.22 3.36 9.31
CA ALA A 103 11.60 1.99 8.95
C ALA A 103 11.48 1.65 7.44
N THR A 104 11.65 2.65 6.57
CA THR A 104 11.57 2.44 5.11
C THR A 104 12.86 1.84 4.57
N ARG A 105 12.86 0.52 4.29
CA ARG A 105 14.06 -0.27 3.92
C ARG A 105 14.86 0.31 2.76
N GLY A 106 14.21 0.54 1.62
CA GLY A 106 14.87 1.06 0.42
C GLY A 106 15.49 2.44 0.65
N ALA A 107 14.90 3.24 1.52
CA ALA A 107 15.38 4.58 1.83
C ALA A 107 16.63 4.56 2.73
N ILE A 108 16.64 3.70 3.75
CA ILE A 108 17.80 3.51 4.64
C ILE A 108 18.97 2.91 3.86
N LEU A 109 18.73 1.85 3.08
CA LEU A 109 19.75 1.21 2.25
C LEU A 109 20.26 2.15 1.14
N GLY A 110 19.36 2.92 0.51
CA GLY A 110 19.73 3.95 -0.46
C GLY A 110 20.60 5.05 0.16
N LEU A 111 20.27 5.51 1.37
CA LEU A 111 21.09 6.50 2.09
C LEU A 111 22.47 5.95 2.46
N VAL A 112 22.54 4.76 3.06
CA VAL A 112 23.81 4.12 3.44
C VAL A 112 24.67 3.85 2.20
N GLY A 113 24.08 3.30 1.14
CA GLY A 113 24.77 3.05 -0.13
C GLY A 113 25.25 4.33 -0.80
N GLY A 114 24.45 5.41 -0.75
CA GLY A 114 24.82 6.71 -1.27
C GLY A 114 25.96 7.38 -0.50
N ILE A 115 25.94 7.32 0.84
CA ILE A 115 27.05 7.79 1.70
C ILE A 115 28.31 6.99 1.41
N PHE A 116 28.19 5.66 1.35
CA PHE A 116 29.30 4.76 1.05
C PHE A 116 29.92 5.08 -0.31
N LEU A 117 29.11 5.20 -1.36
CA LEU A 117 29.59 5.54 -2.70
C LEU A 117 30.23 6.93 -2.74
N SER A 118 29.64 7.92 -2.07
CA SER A 118 30.23 9.27 -1.97
C SER A 118 31.62 9.22 -1.33
N ALA A 119 31.75 8.49 -0.21
CA ALA A 119 33.01 8.34 0.49
C ALA A 119 34.04 7.57 -0.35
N LEU A 120 33.63 6.49 -1.02
CA LEU A 120 34.50 5.73 -1.91
C LEU A 120 35.04 6.60 -3.06
N LEU A 121 34.18 7.39 -3.72
CA LEU A 121 34.59 8.31 -4.78
C LEU A 121 35.57 9.38 -4.26
N LEU A 122 35.37 9.88 -3.03
CA LEU A 122 36.33 10.78 -2.39
C LEU A 122 37.68 10.12 -2.11
N VAL A 123 37.70 8.87 -1.63
CA VAL A 123 38.95 8.12 -1.42
C VAL A 123 39.71 7.97 -2.74
N LEU A 124 39.02 7.65 -3.83
CA LEU A 124 39.62 7.44 -5.14
C LEU A 124 40.14 8.73 -5.79
N PHE A 125 39.35 9.81 -5.74
CA PHE A 125 39.62 11.00 -6.55
C PHE A 125 40.09 12.23 -5.76
N ALA A 126 39.91 12.28 -4.44
CA ALA A 126 40.34 13.41 -3.61
C ALA A 126 41.67 13.18 -2.88
N HIS A 127 42.55 12.30 -3.40
CA HIS A 127 43.85 11.94 -2.82
C HIS A 127 44.78 13.15 -2.57
N GLN A 128 44.57 14.27 -3.26
CA GLN A 128 45.33 15.51 -3.07
C GLN A 128 45.07 16.17 -1.70
N SER A 129 43.93 15.91 -1.05
CA SER A 129 43.63 16.43 0.28
C SER A 129 43.73 15.31 1.32
N ARG A 130 44.84 15.29 2.07
CA ARG A 130 45.11 14.26 3.10
C ARG A 130 44.00 14.18 4.16
N ASN A 131 43.41 15.33 4.52
CA ASN A 131 42.31 15.38 5.49
C ASN A 131 41.01 14.82 4.90
N ALA A 132 40.67 15.18 3.65
CA ALA A 132 39.48 14.64 2.99
C ALA A 132 39.59 13.13 2.76
N TRP A 133 40.77 12.66 2.34
CA TRP A 133 41.04 11.24 2.14
C TRP A 133 40.93 10.44 3.44
N ARG A 134 41.49 10.95 4.56
CA ARG A 134 41.36 10.32 5.88
C ARG A 134 39.91 10.27 6.35
N ALA A 135 39.19 11.39 6.22
CA ALA A 135 37.78 11.45 6.60
C ALA A 135 36.93 10.48 5.77
N ALA A 136 37.11 10.47 4.44
CA ALA A 136 36.41 9.55 3.55
C ALA A 136 36.73 8.08 3.84
N THR A 137 38.01 7.76 4.10
CA THR A 137 38.42 6.41 4.51
C THR A 137 37.78 6.01 5.83
N ALA A 138 37.74 6.92 6.82
CA ALA A 138 37.07 6.67 8.09
C ALA A 138 35.56 6.43 7.92
N VAL A 139 34.90 7.15 7.00
CA VAL A 139 33.49 6.92 6.67
C VAL A 139 33.29 5.56 6.01
N VAL A 140 34.11 5.17 5.03
CA VAL A 140 34.05 3.85 4.38
C VAL A 140 34.20 2.74 5.42
N VAL A 141 35.26 2.80 6.23
CA VAL A 141 35.51 1.82 7.29
C VAL A 141 34.38 1.84 8.31
N GLY A 142 33.92 3.01 8.73
CA GLY A 142 32.81 3.17 9.68
C GLY A 142 31.53 2.54 9.17
N VAL A 143 31.14 2.76 7.91
CA VAL A 143 29.95 2.14 7.30
C VAL A 143 30.10 0.62 7.25
N LEU A 144 31.27 0.09 6.87
CA LEU A 144 31.51 -1.36 6.82
C LEU A 144 31.44 -1.99 8.22
N VAL A 145 32.09 -1.35 9.21
CA VAL A 145 32.09 -1.82 10.61
C VAL A 145 30.70 -1.75 11.21
N LEU A 146 29.97 -0.64 11.02
CA LEU A 146 28.61 -0.49 11.54
C LEU A 146 27.63 -1.46 10.87
N SER A 147 27.70 -1.62 9.56
CA SER A 147 26.81 -2.53 8.82
C SER A 147 27.12 -3.99 9.14
N GLY A 148 28.40 -4.37 9.17
CA GLY A 148 28.84 -5.71 9.56
C GLY A 148 28.55 -6.01 11.02
N GLY A 149 28.84 -5.09 11.93
CA GLY A 149 28.53 -5.20 13.34
C GLY A 149 27.03 -5.31 13.60
N PHE A 150 26.20 -4.51 12.92
CA PHE A 150 24.75 -4.64 12.97
C PHE A 150 24.30 -6.01 12.47
N PHE A 151 24.80 -6.49 11.34
CA PHE A 151 24.45 -7.80 10.79
C PHE A 151 24.78 -8.94 11.76
N LEU A 152 25.94 -8.87 12.42
CA LEU A 152 26.35 -9.85 13.44
C LEU A 152 25.51 -9.75 14.73
N ALA A 153 25.06 -8.53 15.09
CA ALA A 153 24.30 -8.27 16.31
C ALA A 153 22.76 -8.31 16.12
N LYS A 154 22.25 -8.51 14.90
CA LYS A 154 20.83 -8.31 14.55
C LYS A 154 19.85 -9.17 15.37
N ASP A 155 20.31 -10.33 15.83
CA ASP A 155 19.50 -11.27 16.61
C ASP A 155 19.69 -11.12 18.13
N THR A 156 20.50 -10.16 18.58
CA THR A 156 20.71 -9.89 20.01
C THR A 156 19.51 -9.17 20.64
N GLN A 157 19.31 -9.37 21.94
CA GLN A 157 18.25 -8.70 22.71
C GLN A 157 18.38 -7.17 22.67
N LEU A 158 19.61 -6.64 22.57
CA LEU A 158 19.88 -5.20 22.45
C LEU A 158 19.32 -4.60 21.15
N VAL A 159 19.51 -5.29 20.02
CA VAL A 159 18.97 -4.82 18.73
C VAL A 159 17.46 -5.01 18.68
N ARG A 160 16.96 -6.12 19.23
CA ARG A 160 15.53 -6.45 19.24
C ARG A 160 14.71 -5.57 20.21
N SER A 161 15.32 -4.99 21.25
CA SER A 161 14.63 -4.11 22.21
C SER A 161 14.44 -2.69 21.71
N VAL A 162 15.19 -2.26 20.69
CA VAL A 162 15.10 -0.91 20.10
C VAL A 162 14.23 -0.97 18.84
N PRO A 163 13.01 -0.39 18.81
CA PRO A 163 12.04 -0.66 17.74
C PRO A 163 12.52 -0.38 16.30
N PRO A 164 13.23 0.74 16.01
CA PRO A 164 13.78 0.96 14.67
C PRO A 164 14.81 -0.10 14.25
N LEU A 165 15.67 -0.53 15.18
CA LEU A 165 16.71 -1.53 14.91
C LEU A 165 16.11 -2.93 14.80
N ALA A 166 15.10 -3.25 15.62
CA ALA A 166 14.38 -4.51 15.56
C ALA A 166 13.68 -4.70 14.21
N ARG A 167 13.08 -3.64 13.65
CA ARG A 167 12.48 -3.65 12.30
C ARG A 167 13.51 -3.81 11.19
N LEU A 168 14.70 -3.22 11.34
CA LEU A 168 15.81 -3.43 10.41
C LEU A 168 16.38 -4.86 10.51
N ALA A 169 16.39 -5.44 11.71
CA ALA A 169 16.87 -6.79 11.95
C ALA A 169 15.90 -7.88 11.48
N SER A 170 14.59 -7.59 11.48
CA SER A 170 13.56 -8.50 10.99
C SER A 170 13.44 -8.54 9.46
N ILE A 171 14.30 -7.84 8.72
CA ILE A 171 14.32 -7.86 7.25
C ILE A 171 14.73 -9.27 6.79
N SER A 172 13.79 -9.99 6.16
CA SER A 172 14.03 -11.29 5.55
C SER A 172 13.46 -11.34 4.13
N PHE A 173 14.15 -12.05 3.24
CA PHE A 173 13.65 -12.36 1.90
C PHE A 173 12.42 -13.30 1.92
N THR A 174 12.11 -13.90 3.07
CA THR A 174 10.97 -14.80 3.28
C THR A 174 9.72 -14.11 3.82
N GLU A 175 9.76 -12.79 4.03
CA GLU A 175 8.59 -12.06 4.52
C GLU A 175 7.52 -11.94 3.43
N SER A 176 6.26 -12.11 3.82
CA SER A 176 5.09 -12.10 2.93
C SER A 176 5.05 -10.88 2.00
N THR A 177 5.36 -9.69 2.50
CA THR A 177 5.39 -8.43 1.73
C THR A 177 6.50 -8.39 0.67
N THR A 178 7.62 -9.08 0.91
CA THR A 178 8.73 -9.16 -0.04
C THR A 178 8.43 -10.17 -1.14
N VAL A 179 7.86 -11.31 -0.77
CA VAL A 179 7.38 -12.34 -1.71
C VAL A 179 6.31 -11.78 -2.64
N ALA A 180 5.36 -10.99 -2.10
CA ALA A 180 4.33 -10.31 -2.88
C ALA A 180 4.92 -9.43 -4.00
N ARG A 181 6.00 -8.70 -3.72
CA ARG A 181 6.68 -7.86 -4.72
C ARG A 181 7.29 -8.68 -5.85
N PHE A 182 7.88 -9.84 -5.54
CA PHE A 182 8.45 -10.70 -6.58
C PHE A 182 7.38 -11.25 -7.52
N TYR A 183 6.21 -11.65 -7.00
CA TYR A 183 5.08 -12.01 -7.84
C TYR A 183 4.58 -10.81 -8.67
N ASN A 184 4.46 -9.64 -8.04
CA ASN A 184 4.10 -8.39 -8.71
C ASN A 184 5.06 -8.06 -9.87
N TRP A 185 6.37 -8.23 -9.66
CA TRP A 185 7.37 -8.01 -10.71
C TRP A 185 7.30 -9.05 -11.81
N GLY A 186 7.00 -10.31 -11.47
CA GLY A 186 6.74 -11.36 -12.46
C GLY A 186 5.57 -11.01 -13.37
N MET A 187 4.45 -10.56 -12.80
CA MET A 187 3.28 -10.12 -13.57
C MET A 187 3.57 -8.89 -14.43
N ALA A 188 4.29 -7.91 -13.87
CA ALA A 188 4.75 -6.76 -14.66
C ALA A 188 5.63 -7.19 -15.83
N TRP A 189 6.52 -8.16 -15.64
CA TRP A 189 7.35 -8.68 -16.72
C TRP A 189 6.53 -9.32 -17.85
N GLU A 190 5.47 -10.05 -17.53
CA GLU A 190 4.51 -10.54 -18.55
C GLU A 190 3.92 -9.37 -19.34
N GLY A 191 3.47 -8.32 -18.66
CA GLY A 191 2.98 -7.10 -19.32
C GLY A 191 4.02 -6.41 -20.21
N VAL A 192 5.29 -6.37 -19.80
CA VAL A 192 6.39 -5.81 -20.62
C VAL A 192 6.58 -6.62 -21.90
N LYS A 193 6.52 -7.96 -21.83
CA LYS A 193 6.62 -8.82 -23.02
C LYS A 193 5.49 -8.60 -24.02
N GLU A 194 4.29 -8.28 -23.54
CA GLU A 194 3.13 -8.02 -24.40
C GLU A 194 3.25 -6.68 -25.16
N LYS A 195 3.78 -5.63 -24.53
CA LYS A 195 3.93 -4.29 -25.13
C LYS A 195 5.31 -3.68 -24.88
N PRO A 196 6.40 -4.25 -25.46
CA PRO A 196 7.77 -3.91 -25.05
C PRO A 196 8.22 -2.50 -25.44
N LEU A 197 7.70 -1.93 -26.53
CA LEU A 197 8.19 -0.65 -27.05
C LEU A 197 7.58 0.56 -26.34
N LEU A 198 6.24 0.59 -26.24
CA LEU A 198 5.46 1.74 -25.75
C LEU A 198 4.73 1.44 -24.43
N GLY A 199 4.74 0.20 -23.95
CA GLY A 199 4.02 -0.18 -22.74
C GLY A 199 2.50 -0.13 -22.88
N TRP A 200 1.83 -0.16 -21.74
CA TRP A 200 0.39 -0.13 -21.52
C TRP A 200 -0.17 1.27 -21.28
N GLY A 201 0.68 2.30 -21.22
CA GLY A 201 0.28 3.66 -20.87
C GLY A 201 0.32 3.93 -19.36
N GLN A 202 0.29 5.21 -19.01
CA GLN A 202 0.31 5.67 -17.62
C GLN A 202 -0.92 5.17 -16.84
N GLU A 203 -0.71 4.77 -15.59
CA GLU A 203 -1.75 4.34 -14.64
C GLU A 203 -2.58 3.10 -15.08
N ASN A 204 -2.08 2.30 -16.03
CA ASN A 204 -2.76 1.09 -16.54
C ASN A 204 -2.20 -0.23 -16.00
N TYR A 205 -1.41 -0.21 -14.92
CA TYR A 205 -0.81 -1.43 -14.38
C TYR A 205 -1.85 -2.38 -13.77
N ASN A 206 -2.97 -1.88 -13.25
CA ASN A 206 -4.08 -2.71 -12.76
C ASN A 206 -4.56 -3.70 -13.82
N LEU A 207 -4.58 -3.31 -15.10
CA LEU A 207 -4.98 -4.16 -16.22
C LEU A 207 -4.00 -5.34 -16.40
N VAL A 208 -2.70 -5.04 -16.37
CA VAL A 208 -1.63 -6.04 -16.46
C VAL A 208 -1.68 -6.99 -15.28
N PHE A 209 -1.84 -6.44 -14.07
CA PHE A 209 -1.93 -7.19 -12.83
C PHE A 209 -3.10 -8.18 -12.85
N ASN A 210 -4.28 -7.74 -13.27
CA ASN A 210 -5.47 -8.58 -13.35
C ASN A 210 -5.29 -9.68 -14.40
N LYS A 211 -4.89 -9.32 -15.62
CA LYS A 211 -4.70 -10.27 -16.72
C LYS A 211 -3.70 -11.37 -16.39
N ASN A 212 -2.60 -11.01 -15.74
CA ASN A 212 -1.49 -11.91 -15.43
C ASN A 212 -1.48 -12.38 -13.97
N TYR A 213 -2.60 -12.26 -13.24
CA TYR A 213 -2.68 -12.49 -11.80
C TYR A 213 -2.04 -13.82 -11.36
N ASP A 214 -1.05 -13.74 -10.47
CA ASP A 214 -0.42 -14.92 -9.87
C ASP A 214 -1.28 -15.43 -8.69
N PRO A 215 -1.83 -16.65 -8.75
CA PRO A 215 -2.72 -17.17 -7.72
C PRO A 215 -2.08 -17.22 -6.33
N ARG A 216 -0.75 -17.33 -6.24
CA ARG A 216 -0.01 -17.34 -4.96
C ARG A 216 -0.09 -16.02 -4.19
N MET A 217 -0.69 -14.98 -4.77
CA MET A 217 -1.00 -13.71 -4.11
C MET A 217 -2.26 -13.73 -3.24
N TYR A 218 -2.93 -14.88 -3.06
CA TYR A 218 -4.15 -14.99 -2.24
C TYR A 218 -4.04 -14.44 -0.81
N ALA A 219 -2.83 -14.42 -0.22
CA ALA A 219 -2.60 -13.93 1.14
C ALA A 219 -2.23 -12.43 1.21
N GLN A 220 -2.29 -11.72 0.07
CA GLN A 220 -1.87 -10.33 -0.08
C GLN A 220 -3.04 -9.46 -0.56
N GLU A 221 -2.80 -8.15 -0.69
CA GLU A 221 -3.72 -7.23 -1.34
C GLU A 221 -4.14 -7.77 -2.73
N GLN A 222 -5.43 -7.76 -3.01
CA GLN A 222 -6.01 -8.41 -4.20
C GLN A 222 -6.07 -7.47 -5.41
N TRP A 223 -5.75 -6.19 -5.22
CA TRP A 223 -5.77 -5.15 -6.24
C TRP A 223 -4.53 -4.26 -6.16
N PHE A 224 -3.67 -4.33 -7.16
CA PHE A 224 -2.51 -3.44 -7.28
C PHE A 224 -2.68 -2.48 -8.45
N ASP A 225 -2.37 -1.22 -8.20
CA ASP A 225 -2.30 -0.14 -9.18
C ASP A 225 -0.86 0.20 -9.60
N ARG A 226 0.15 -0.28 -8.85
CA ARG A 226 1.58 -0.02 -9.09
C ARG A 226 2.47 -1.25 -8.91
N VAL A 227 3.57 -1.30 -9.65
CA VAL A 227 4.52 -2.43 -9.59
C VAL A 227 5.38 -2.41 -8.32
N HIS A 228 5.51 -1.24 -7.69
CA HIS A 228 6.42 -1.01 -6.56
C HIS A 228 7.90 -1.20 -6.93
N ASN A 229 8.24 -0.86 -8.18
CA ASN A 229 9.59 -0.81 -8.70
C ASN A 229 9.60 0.14 -9.90
N VAL A 230 10.40 1.21 -9.84
CA VAL A 230 10.40 2.27 -10.86
C VAL A 230 10.77 1.78 -12.25
N VAL A 231 11.61 0.74 -12.34
CA VAL A 231 12.03 0.16 -13.63
C VAL A 231 10.82 -0.46 -14.31
N PHE A 232 10.09 -1.33 -13.60
CA PHE A 232 8.89 -1.94 -14.14
C PHE A 232 7.75 -0.93 -14.32
N ASP A 233 7.59 0.04 -13.43
CA ASP A 233 6.60 1.11 -13.61
C ASP A 233 6.81 1.84 -14.94
N TRP A 234 8.06 2.22 -15.29
CA TRP A 234 8.34 2.88 -16.56
C TRP A 234 8.26 1.94 -17.77
N LEU A 235 8.66 0.67 -17.62
CA LEU A 235 8.51 -0.32 -18.69
C LEU A 235 7.02 -0.62 -18.97
N ILE A 236 6.19 -0.68 -17.94
CA ILE A 236 4.73 -0.81 -18.10
C ILE A 236 4.16 0.48 -18.66
N ALA A 237 4.52 1.66 -18.15
CA ALA A 237 3.87 2.89 -18.57
C ALA A 237 4.26 3.34 -19.98
N GLY A 238 5.53 3.17 -20.36
CA GLY A 238 6.08 3.71 -21.61
C GLY A 238 6.99 2.75 -22.38
N GLY A 239 7.06 1.47 -21.98
CA GLY A 239 7.95 0.50 -22.61
C GLY A 239 9.42 0.83 -22.46
N ILE A 240 10.25 0.21 -23.30
CA ILE A 240 11.68 0.46 -23.35
C ILE A 240 11.97 1.92 -23.72
N ILE A 241 11.11 2.58 -24.51
CA ILE A 241 11.30 3.99 -24.88
C ILE A 241 11.12 4.89 -23.65
N GLY A 242 10.04 4.71 -22.90
CA GLY A 242 9.78 5.45 -21.66
C GLY A 242 10.85 5.21 -20.60
N PHE A 243 11.25 3.95 -20.41
CA PHE A 243 12.33 3.60 -19.49
C PHE A 243 13.68 4.19 -19.92
N ALA A 244 14.01 4.14 -21.22
CA ALA A 244 15.22 4.76 -21.76
C ALA A 244 15.23 6.27 -21.54
N ALA A 245 14.09 6.94 -21.73
CA ALA A 245 13.95 8.36 -21.43
C ALA A 245 14.18 8.64 -19.94
N TYR A 246 13.58 7.86 -19.04
CA TYR A 246 13.79 7.99 -17.59
C TYR A 246 15.25 7.82 -17.19
N ILE A 247 15.90 6.73 -17.60
CA ILE A 247 17.30 6.46 -17.22
C ILE A 247 18.28 7.45 -17.87
N SER A 248 17.93 8.00 -19.04
CA SER A 248 18.75 9.04 -19.68
C SER A 248 18.92 10.27 -18.79
N LEU A 249 17.93 10.61 -17.95
CA LEU A 249 18.04 11.73 -17.02
C LEU A 249 19.18 11.52 -16.00
N PHE A 250 19.31 10.30 -15.47
CA PHE A 250 20.42 9.94 -14.58
C PHE A 250 21.75 9.96 -15.33
N ILE A 251 21.80 9.36 -16.52
CA ILE A 251 23.03 9.26 -17.32
C ILE A 251 23.54 10.65 -17.71
N ILE A 252 22.67 11.52 -18.22
CA ILE A 252 23.01 12.88 -18.63
C ILE A 252 23.45 13.71 -17.43
N ALA A 253 22.77 13.57 -16.29
CA ALA A 253 23.16 14.25 -15.05
C ALA A 253 24.59 13.86 -14.62
N LEU A 254 24.89 12.55 -14.58
CA LEU A 254 26.21 12.05 -14.23
C LEU A 254 27.28 12.45 -15.25
N PHE A 255 26.97 12.39 -16.55
CA PHE A 255 27.86 12.81 -17.63
C PHE A 255 28.30 14.27 -17.45
N TYR A 256 27.35 15.18 -17.24
CA TYR A 256 27.65 16.59 -17.04
C TYR A 256 28.26 16.89 -15.67
N LEU A 257 27.87 16.16 -14.63
CA LEU A 257 28.44 16.30 -13.30
C LEU A 257 29.95 16.03 -13.32
N TRP A 258 30.40 14.99 -14.02
CA TRP A 258 31.81 14.61 -14.09
C TRP A 258 32.59 15.27 -15.23
N GLY A 259 31.94 15.54 -16.37
CA GLY A 259 32.59 16.04 -17.59
C GLY A 259 32.58 17.55 -17.80
N SER A 260 31.80 18.33 -17.03
CA SER A 260 31.64 19.77 -17.31
C SER A 260 32.75 20.66 -16.74
N GLY A 261 33.54 20.18 -15.79
CA GLY A 261 34.46 21.02 -15.00
C GLY A 261 33.76 21.97 -14.00
N ALA A 262 32.43 22.04 -14.02
CA ALA A 262 31.65 22.99 -13.21
C ALA A 262 31.60 22.65 -11.71
N PHE A 263 32.04 21.45 -11.32
CA PHE A 263 31.91 20.90 -9.98
C PHE A 263 33.25 20.48 -9.41
N LEU A 264 33.41 20.73 -8.12
CA LEU A 264 34.54 20.26 -7.33
C LEU A 264 34.39 18.77 -7.00
N ILE A 265 35.50 18.10 -6.66
CA ILE A 265 35.49 16.64 -6.55
C ILE A 265 34.52 16.12 -5.48
N TYR A 266 34.38 16.83 -4.36
CA TYR A 266 33.42 16.49 -3.32
C TYR A 266 31.97 16.72 -3.76
N GLU A 267 31.69 17.73 -4.59
CA GLU A 267 30.34 17.93 -5.14
C GLU A 267 30.00 16.77 -6.07
N ARG A 268 30.93 16.35 -6.93
CA ARG A 268 30.75 15.20 -7.82
C ARG A 268 30.48 13.93 -7.05
N ALA A 269 31.30 13.63 -6.04
CA ALA A 269 31.17 12.45 -5.22
C ALA A 269 29.82 12.42 -4.48
N ILE A 270 29.46 13.51 -3.82
CA ILE A 270 28.21 13.60 -3.03
C ILE A 270 26.97 13.54 -3.93
N LEU A 271 26.94 14.29 -5.04
CA LEU A 271 25.80 14.28 -5.96
C LEU A 271 25.65 12.92 -6.66
N THR A 272 26.76 12.23 -6.94
CA THR A 272 26.72 10.86 -7.48
C THR A 272 26.15 9.90 -6.45
N GLY A 273 26.64 9.92 -5.21
CA GLY A 273 26.09 9.08 -4.15
C GLY A 273 24.63 9.36 -3.88
N LEU A 274 24.21 10.63 -3.98
CA LEU A 274 22.83 11.03 -3.85
C LEU A 274 21.93 10.46 -4.95
N LEU A 275 22.31 10.66 -6.22
CA LEU A 275 21.55 10.13 -7.37
C LEU A 275 21.49 8.60 -7.33
N SER A 276 22.61 7.94 -6.97
CA SER A 276 22.65 6.49 -6.81
C SER A 276 21.79 5.99 -5.66
N GLY A 277 21.80 6.68 -4.51
CA GLY A 277 20.98 6.32 -3.35
C GLY A 277 19.49 6.47 -3.64
N TYR A 278 19.10 7.54 -4.35
CA TYR A 278 17.73 7.75 -4.83
C TYR A 278 17.33 6.69 -5.88
N GLY A 279 18.17 6.42 -6.87
CA GLY A 279 17.92 5.38 -7.86
C GLY A 279 17.76 4.00 -7.23
N PHE A 280 18.61 3.66 -6.26
CA PHE A 280 18.50 2.41 -5.50
C PHE A 280 17.20 2.34 -4.69
N HIS A 281 16.81 3.42 -4.01
CA HIS A 281 15.55 3.48 -3.27
C HIS A 281 14.36 3.14 -4.19
N ASN A 282 14.36 3.72 -5.39
CA ASN A 282 13.33 3.55 -6.40
C ASN A 282 13.30 2.13 -7.02
N LEU A 283 14.23 1.23 -6.73
CA LEU A 283 14.08 -0.19 -7.09
C LEU A 283 12.99 -0.89 -6.26
N PHE A 284 12.61 -0.33 -5.12
CA PHE A 284 11.62 -0.91 -4.19
C PHE A 284 10.40 -0.02 -3.97
N VAL A 285 10.32 1.09 -4.70
CA VAL A 285 9.22 2.04 -4.66
C VAL A 285 9.05 2.66 -6.05
N PHE A 286 8.09 3.55 -6.17
CA PHE A 286 7.88 4.35 -7.36
C PHE A 286 7.92 5.83 -7.02
N ASP A 287 8.13 6.65 -8.04
CA ASP A 287 8.14 8.09 -7.90
C ASP A 287 6.74 8.68 -7.73
N ASN A 288 6.66 9.70 -6.90
CA ASN A 288 5.48 10.53 -6.70
C ASN A 288 5.85 12.01 -6.89
N ILE A 289 4.85 12.89 -6.79
CA ILE A 289 5.05 14.34 -7.00
C ILE A 289 6.18 14.89 -6.11
N VAL A 290 6.28 14.44 -4.86
CA VAL A 290 7.30 14.93 -3.92
C VAL A 290 8.70 14.45 -4.33
N SER A 291 8.86 13.18 -4.68
CA SER A 291 10.17 12.66 -5.10
C SER A 291 10.62 13.27 -6.43
N TYR A 292 9.70 13.44 -7.39
CA TYR A 292 9.99 14.07 -8.67
C TYR A 292 10.46 15.51 -8.52
N LEU A 293 9.77 16.33 -7.72
CA LEU A 293 10.17 17.72 -7.54
C LEU A 293 11.60 17.87 -7.06
N LEU A 294 12.02 16.97 -6.16
CA LEU A 294 13.36 16.98 -5.60
C LEU A 294 14.39 16.46 -6.61
N PHE A 295 14.08 15.37 -7.30
CA PHE A 295 14.90 14.85 -8.37
C PHE A 295 15.14 15.90 -9.47
N PHE A 296 14.07 16.52 -9.99
CA PHE A 296 14.16 17.58 -11.00
C PHE A 296 14.84 18.84 -10.46
N SER A 297 14.75 19.14 -9.17
CA SER A 297 15.52 20.23 -8.56
C SER A 297 17.02 19.95 -8.57
N VAL A 298 17.45 18.70 -8.31
CA VAL A 298 18.85 18.28 -8.44
C VAL A 298 19.32 18.41 -9.89
N LEU A 299 18.52 17.92 -10.84
CA LEU A 299 18.83 18.03 -12.26
C LEU A 299 18.95 19.50 -12.71
N GLY A 300 18.01 20.35 -12.29
CA GLY A 300 18.03 21.79 -12.56
C GLY A 300 19.24 22.49 -11.94
N TYR A 301 19.64 22.12 -10.73
CA TYR A 301 20.88 22.61 -10.11
C TYR A 301 22.11 22.21 -10.92
N ILE A 302 22.20 20.94 -11.34
CA ILE A 302 23.33 20.45 -12.15
C ILE A 302 23.40 21.22 -13.47
N ALA A 303 22.27 21.30 -14.19
CA ALA A 303 22.17 22.03 -15.46
C ALA A 303 22.56 23.51 -15.31
N SER A 304 22.04 24.21 -14.29
CA SER A 304 22.35 25.61 -13.99
C SER A 304 23.85 25.85 -13.78
N ARG A 305 24.52 24.98 -13.02
CA ARG A 305 25.97 25.07 -12.79
C ARG A 305 26.77 24.86 -14.06
N VAL A 306 26.38 23.89 -14.89
CA VAL A 306 27.05 23.64 -16.17
C VAL A 306 26.87 24.80 -17.14
N ILE A 307 25.66 25.33 -17.27
CA ILE A 307 25.35 26.48 -18.13
C ILE A 307 26.22 27.68 -17.76
N ARG A 308 26.31 28.01 -16.46
CA ARG A 308 27.15 29.10 -15.97
C ARG A 308 28.64 28.84 -16.19
N SER A 309 29.11 27.63 -15.91
CA SER A 309 30.53 27.29 -16.04
C SER A 309 31.01 27.32 -17.50
N LYS A 310 30.15 26.92 -18.43
CA LYS A 310 30.47 26.88 -19.86
C LYS A 310 30.04 28.15 -20.61
N ASN A 311 29.51 29.16 -19.90
CA ASN A 311 28.91 30.36 -20.48
C ASN A 311 27.96 30.05 -21.66
N ILE A 312 27.14 29.00 -21.51
CA ILE A 312 26.20 28.58 -22.55
C ILE A 312 25.16 29.69 -22.69
N ALA A 313 25.06 30.27 -23.88
CA ALA A 313 24.06 31.28 -24.17
C ALA A 313 22.66 30.69 -24.00
N PRO A 314 21.71 31.42 -23.39
CA PRO A 314 20.33 30.96 -23.31
C PRO A 314 19.75 30.79 -24.72
N LEU A 315 19.01 29.71 -24.94
CA LEU A 315 18.26 29.48 -26.19
C LEU A 315 17.29 30.64 -26.50
N PHE A 316 16.78 31.29 -25.46
CA PHE A 316 15.91 32.46 -25.55
C PHE A 316 16.59 33.65 -24.84
N SER A 317 17.11 34.59 -25.62
CA SER A 317 17.85 35.76 -25.11
C SER A 317 17.02 37.04 -25.02
N LYS A 318 15.81 37.06 -25.58
CA LYS A 318 14.91 38.20 -25.48
C LYS A 318 14.09 38.08 -24.20
N GLU A 319 14.16 39.11 -23.35
CA GLU A 319 13.16 39.33 -22.30
C GLU A 319 11.82 39.60 -22.99
N PHE A 320 10.94 38.60 -22.99
CA PHE A 320 9.58 38.74 -23.52
C PHE A 320 8.71 39.64 -22.65
N VAL A 321 9.12 39.86 -21.39
CA VAL A 321 8.36 40.65 -20.41
C VAL A 321 9.29 41.59 -19.65
N SER A 322 8.97 42.88 -19.65
CA SER A 322 9.71 43.92 -18.90
C SER A 322 9.68 43.64 -17.39
N THR A 323 10.80 43.90 -16.69
CA THR A 323 10.91 43.76 -15.23
C THR A 323 9.83 44.52 -14.46
N ARG A 324 9.34 45.65 -15.01
CA ARG A 324 8.23 46.41 -14.40
C ARG A 324 6.90 45.65 -14.42
N MET A 325 6.71 44.74 -15.37
CA MET A 325 5.52 43.90 -15.48
C MET A 325 5.61 42.63 -14.62
N MET A 326 6.79 42.32 -14.07
CA MET A 326 7.01 41.09 -13.32
C MET A 326 6.09 40.91 -12.10
N PRO A 327 5.74 41.95 -11.31
CA PRO A 327 4.74 41.80 -10.26
C PRO A 327 3.35 41.41 -10.79
N ALA A 328 2.96 41.96 -11.95
CA ALA A 328 1.70 41.61 -12.60
C ALA A 328 1.72 40.18 -13.16
N VAL A 329 2.84 39.77 -13.80
CA VAL A 329 3.03 38.39 -14.26
C VAL A 329 3.00 37.41 -13.08
N ALA A 330 3.66 37.75 -11.97
CA ALA A 330 3.66 36.92 -10.77
C ALA A 330 2.25 36.81 -10.18
N LEU A 331 1.49 37.91 -10.12
CA LEU A 331 0.09 37.89 -9.70
C LEU A 331 -0.76 37.01 -10.60
N VAL A 332 -0.64 37.15 -11.93
CA VAL A 332 -1.34 36.32 -12.91
C VAL A 332 -0.95 34.85 -12.74
N ALA A 333 0.33 34.54 -12.58
CA ALA A 333 0.79 33.17 -12.35
C ALA A 333 0.22 32.59 -11.05
N VAL A 334 0.19 33.36 -9.97
CA VAL A 334 -0.46 32.96 -8.70
C VAL A 334 -1.94 32.69 -8.93
N VAL A 335 -2.67 33.63 -9.55
CA VAL A 335 -4.10 33.45 -9.85
C VAL A 335 -4.36 32.23 -10.73
N LEU A 336 -3.53 31.99 -11.75
CA LEU A 336 -3.66 30.82 -12.62
C LEU A 336 -3.35 29.53 -11.87
N VAL A 337 -2.25 29.47 -11.11
CA VAL A 337 -1.88 28.28 -10.34
C VAL A 337 -2.95 27.95 -9.30
N TRP A 338 -3.43 28.94 -8.56
CA TRP A 338 -4.48 28.75 -7.57
C TRP A 338 -5.85 28.50 -8.20
N GLY A 339 -6.15 29.14 -9.33
CA GLY A 339 -7.37 28.91 -10.10
C GLY A 339 -7.43 27.49 -10.64
N VAL A 340 -6.32 26.97 -11.19
CA VAL A 340 -6.20 25.58 -11.63
C VAL A 340 -6.24 24.63 -10.44
N ALA A 341 -5.46 24.89 -9.38
CA ALA A 341 -5.45 24.05 -8.19
C ALA A 341 -6.84 23.95 -7.57
N TRP A 342 -7.56 25.07 -7.44
CA TRP A 342 -8.94 25.08 -6.96
C TRP A 342 -9.87 24.38 -7.95
N GLY A 343 -9.80 24.70 -9.25
CA GLY A 343 -10.66 24.11 -10.27
C GLY A 343 -10.55 22.57 -10.33
N VAL A 344 -9.34 22.03 -10.17
CA VAL A 344 -9.09 20.59 -10.16
C VAL A 344 -9.50 19.95 -8.82
N ASN A 345 -9.16 20.57 -7.68
CA ASN A 345 -9.30 19.91 -6.37
C ASN A 345 -10.59 20.24 -5.62
N ALA A 346 -11.31 21.32 -5.95
CA ALA A 346 -12.49 21.73 -5.19
C ALA A 346 -13.61 20.69 -5.26
N LYS A 347 -13.88 20.16 -6.46
CA LYS A 347 -14.86 19.08 -6.66
C LYS A 347 -14.46 17.81 -5.90
N ALA A 348 -13.20 17.39 -6.02
CA ALA A 348 -12.68 16.22 -5.31
C ALA A 348 -12.76 16.39 -3.78
N LEU A 349 -12.42 17.58 -3.25
CA LEU A 349 -12.55 17.88 -1.83
C LEU A 349 -14.01 17.84 -1.36
N ALA A 350 -14.93 18.37 -2.16
CA ALA A 350 -16.36 18.36 -1.86
C ALA A 350 -16.94 16.94 -1.92
N ALA A 351 -16.55 16.14 -2.90
CA ALA A 351 -16.89 14.74 -3.03
C ALA A 351 -16.40 13.95 -1.82
N ASN A 352 -15.12 14.07 -1.46
CA ASN A 352 -14.55 13.36 -0.32
C ASN A 352 -15.23 13.75 1.01
N ARG A 353 -15.60 15.02 1.20
CA ARG A 353 -16.38 15.44 2.38
C ARG A 353 -17.77 14.80 2.41
N ALA A 354 -18.45 14.74 1.27
CA ALA A 354 -19.74 14.07 1.17
C ALA A 354 -19.60 12.56 1.41
N LEU A 355 -18.59 11.91 0.84
CA LEU A 355 -18.29 10.49 1.06
C LEU A 355 -18.02 10.18 2.54
N LEU A 356 -17.25 11.02 3.23
CA LEU A 356 -17.01 10.86 4.68
C LEU A 356 -18.33 10.90 5.47
N GLN A 357 -19.28 11.73 5.07
CA GLN A 357 -20.62 11.74 5.66
C GLN A 357 -21.41 10.49 5.27
N ALA A 358 -21.30 10.04 4.02
CA ALA A 358 -21.98 8.86 3.49
C ALA A 358 -21.58 7.56 4.20
N VAL A 359 -20.32 7.40 4.59
CA VAL A 359 -19.82 6.19 5.29
C VAL A 359 -19.93 6.27 6.81
N SER A 360 -20.17 7.46 7.36
CA SER A 360 -20.33 7.68 8.80
C SER A 360 -21.79 7.43 9.24
N PRO A 361 -22.07 7.02 10.48
CA PRO A 361 -23.44 6.92 10.98
C PRO A 361 -24.22 8.23 10.80
N GLN A 362 -25.41 8.16 10.22
CA GLN A 362 -26.35 9.28 10.09
C GLN A 362 -27.64 8.98 10.86
N GLU A 363 -28.54 9.96 10.91
CA GLU A 363 -29.88 9.81 11.50
C GLU A 363 -30.68 8.67 10.84
N THR A 364 -30.53 8.50 9.52
CA THR A 364 -31.20 7.45 8.74
C THR A 364 -30.27 6.91 7.66
N LEU A 365 -30.49 5.67 7.23
CA LEU A 365 -29.74 5.06 6.12
C LEU A 365 -30.00 5.80 4.79
N GLN A 366 -31.18 6.37 4.59
CA GLN A 366 -31.49 7.20 3.43
C GLN A 366 -30.59 8.43 3.39
N LYS A 367 -30.26 9.03 4.55
CA LYS A 367 -29.33 10.15 4.62
C LYS A 367 -27.93 9.74 4.19
N ASN A 368 -27.48 8.52 4.54
CA ASN A 368 -26.23 7.98 4.02
C ASN A 368 -26.25 7.89 2.49
N LEU A 369 -27.35 7.39 1.91
CA LEU A 369 -27.50 7.28 0.46
C LEU A 369 -27.47 8.63 -0.25
N GLU A 370 -28.18 9.64 0.26
CA GLU A 370 -28.15 11.01 -0.28
C GLU A 370 -26.71 11.57 -0.33
N PHE A 371 -25.90 11.26 0.69
CA PHE A 371 -24.49 11.68 0.71
C PHE A 371 -23.63 10.90 -0.30
N PHE A 372 -23.93 9.63 -0.56
CA PHE A 372 -23.29 8.87 -1.64
C PHE A 372 -23.62 9.50 -3.00
N GLU A 373 -24.90 9.73 -3.29
CA GLU A 373 -25.36 10.37 -4.53
C GLU A 373 -24.73 11.75 -4.71
N LYS A 374 -24.69 12.55 -3.62
CA LYS A 374 -24.04 13.86 -3.64
C LYS A 374 -22.55 13.74 -3.94
N SER A 375 -21.85 12.79 -3.32
CA SER A 375 -20.42 12.56 -3.58
C SER A 375 -20.17 12.23 -5.05
N ILE A 376 -20.96 11.29 -5.60
CA ILE A 376 -20.88 10.84 -6.99
C ILE A 376 -21.21 11.98 -7.97
N SER A 377 -22.22 12.80 -7.65
CA SER A 377 -22.69 13.91 -8.50
C SER A 377 -21.65 14.99 -8.79
N TYR A 378 -20.59 15.08 -7.98
CA TYR A 378 -19.50 16.02 -8.26
C TYR A 378 -18.68 15.64 -9.48
N ASP A 379 -18.73 14.37 -9.92
CA ASP A 379 -18.02 13.82 -11.07
C ASP A 379 -16.53 14.19 -11.04
N SER A 380 -15.82 13.58 -10.10
CA SER A 380 -14.44 13.92 -9.77
C SER A 380 -13.59 12.66 -9.59
N LEU A 381 -12.29 12.83 -9.31
CA LEU A 381 -11.38 11.72 -9.04
C LEU A 381 -11.85 10.77 -7.92
N GLY A 382 -12.73 11.24 -7.01
CA GLY A 382 -13.31 10.43 -5.93
C GLY A 382 -14.58 9.65 -6.31
N THR A 383 -15.11 9.80 -7.53
CA THR A 383 -16.38 9.16 -7.92
C THR A 383 -16.29 7.64 -7.89
N GLN A 384 -15.18 7.06 -8.39
CA GLN A 384 -14.96 5.61 -8.33
C GLN A 384 -15.00 5.09 -6.88
N GLU A 385 -14.27 5.74 -5.97
CA GLU A 385 -14.22 5.35 -4.55
C GLU A 385 -15.61 5.43 -3.89
N ALA A 386 -16.38 6.48 -4.20
CA ALA A 386 -17.74 6.63 -3.70
C ALA A 386 -18.66 5.49 -4.17
N ARG A 387 -18.56 5.07 -5.44
CA ARG A 387 -19.29 3.92 -5.99
C ARG A 387 -18.89 2.62 -5.33
N GLU A 388 -17.60 2.38 -5.12
CA GLU A 388 -17.10 1.19 -4.43
C GLU A 388 -17.64 1.09 -3.00
N HIS A 389 -17.62 2.19 -2.24
CA HIS A 389 -18.17 2.22 -0.89
C HIS A 389 -19.70 2.06 -0.86
N LEU A 390 -20.42 2.64 -1.82
CA LEU A 390 -21.86 2.46 -1.96
C LEU A 390 -22.20 0.98 -2.17
N VAL A 391 -21.50 0.30 -3.09
CA VAL A 391 -21.73 -1.12 -3.38
C VAL A 391 -21.40 -2.00 -2.17
N GLN A 392 -20.27 -1.76 -1.49
CA GLN A 392 -19.94 -2.47 -0.25
C GLN A 392 -20.97 -2.23 0.86
N GLY A 393 -21.55 -1.02 0.91
CA GLY A 393 -22.66 -0.68 1.79
C GLY A 393 -23.91 -1.51 1.46
N ALA A 394 -24.34 -1.48 0.20
CA ALA A 394 -25.51 -2.21 -0.29
C ALA A 394 -25.38 -3.73 -0.07
N SER A 395 -24.25 -4.35 -0.40
CA SER A 395 -24.02 -5.78 -0.17
C SER A 395 -24.10 -6.17 1.31
N ARG A 396 -23.62 -5.31 2.23
CA ARG A 396 -23.76 -5.54 3.68
C ARG A 396 -25.20 -5.40 4.16
N LEU A 397 -25.95 -4.45 3.60
CA LEU A 397 -27.36 -4.24 3.94
C LEU A 397 -28.24 -5.39 3.49
N ALA A 398 -27.91 -6.06 2.39
CA ALA A 398 -28.67 -7.21 1.87
C ALA A 398 -28.91 -8.28 2.96
N GLN A 399 -27.85 -8.62 3.71
CA GLN A 399 -27.87 -9.63 4.76
C GLN A 399 -28.31 -9.11 6.14
N ASN A 400 -28.63 -7.81 6.27
CA ASN A 400 -29.01 -7.24 7.56
C ASN A 400 -30.52 -7.37 7.80
N GLU A 401 -30.92 -8.23 8.74
CA GLU A 401 -32.33 -8.47 9.08
C GLU A 401 -33.04 -7.25 9.71
N ASN A 402 -32.28 -6.31 10.30
CA ASN A 402 -32.85 -5.13 10.96
C ASN A 402 -33.20 -3.98 10.00
N VAL A 403 -32.98 -4.15 8.70
CA VAL A 403 -33.21 -3.14 7.67
C VAL A 403 -34.40 -3.54 6.82
N THR A 404 -35.30 -2.60 6.55
CA THR A 404 -36.50 -2.87 5.74
C THR A 404 -36.14 -3.19 4.29
N ASN A 405 -36.94 -4.01 3.63
CA ASN A 405 -36.71 -4.39 2.23
C ASN A 405 -36.71 -3.17 1.29
N ASP A 406 -37.55 -2.16 1.55
CA ASP A 406 -37.57 -0.92 0.76
C ASP A 406 -36.23 -0.18 0.80
N VAL A 407 -35.59 -0.11 1.97
CA VAL A 407 -34.27 0.51 2.12
C VAL A 407 -33.21 -0.32 1.41
N LYS A 408 -33.25 -1.65 1.56
CA LYS A 408 -32.32 -2.55 0.88
C LYS A 408 -32.42 -2.40 -0.64
N GLN A 409 -33.64 -2.34 -1.18
CA GLN A 409 -33.90 -2.19 -2.60
C GLN A 409 -33.42 -0.83 -3.11
N LEU A 410 -33.69 0.25 -2.37
CA LEU A 410 -33.22 1.58 -2.75
C LEU A 410 -31.69 1.65 -2.85
N PHE A 411 -30.96 1.09 -1.86
CA PHE A 411 -29.50 1.01 -1.93
C PHE A 411 -29.01 0.15 -3.09
N PHE A 412 -29.70 -0.98 -3.36
CA PHE A 412 -29.36 -1.86 -4.47
C PHE A 412 -29.52 -1.16 -5.81
N ASP A 413 -30.67 -0.54 -6.06
CA ASP A 413 -30.97 0.11 -7.34
C ASP A 413 -29.95 1.21 -7.66
N THR A 414 -29.65 2.07 -6.67
CA THR A 414 -28.63 3.12 -6.83
C THR A 414 -27.23 2.52 -7.02
N ALA A 415 -26.84 1.54 -6.22
CA ALA A 415 -25.51 0.92 -6.31
C ALA A 415 -25.30 0.19 -7.64
N ALA A 416 -26.29 -0.58 -8.11
CA ALA A 416 -26.22 -1.32 -9.36
C ALA A 416 -26.15 -0.35 -10.56
N SER A 417 -27.00 0.68 -10.58
CA SER A 417 -26.98 1.70 -11.64
C SER A 417 -25.64 2.42 -11.72
N GLU A 418 -25.09 2.87 -10.58
CA GLU A 418 -23.81 3.56 -10.55
C GLU A 418 -22.63 2.65 -10.91
N LEU A 419 -22.69 1.38 -10.53
CA LEU A 419 -21.64 0.44 -10.85
C LEU A 419 -21.66 0.02 -12.33
N VAL A 420 -22.83 -0.03 -12.99
CA VAL A 420 -22.90 -0.16 -14.46
C VAL A 420 -22.16 0.99 -15.13
N LEU A 421 -22.38 2.24 -14.71
CA LEU A 421 -21.64 3.40 -15.23
C LEU A 421 -20.13 3.28 -14.99
N GLN A 422 -19.71 2.67 -13.88
CA GLN A 422 -18.30 2.44 -13.59
C GLN A 422 -17.69 1.35 -14.48
N VAL A 423 -18.42 0.27 -14.75
CA VAL A 423 -18.01 -0.79 -15.69
C VAL A 423 -17.86 -0.20 -17.10
N GLU A 424 -18.76 0.67 -17.53
CA GLU A 424 -18.66 1.36 -18.83
C GLU A 424 -17.47 2.33 -18.90
N ALA A 425 -17.16 3.01 -17.80
CA ALA A 425 -16.01 3.93 -17.74
C ALA A 425 -14.65 3.20 -17.71
N ALA A 426 -14.61 1.96 -17.21
CA ALA A 426 -13.39 1.16 -17.09
C ALA A 426 -13.65 -0.32 -17.47
N PRO A 427 -13.94 -0.62 -18.76
CA PRO A 427 -14.44 -1.93 -19.21
C PRO A 427 -13.41 -3.07 -19.14
N GLU A 428 -12.14 -2.72 -18.91
CA GLU A 428 -11.02 -3.66 -18.82
C GLU A 428 -10.55 -3.88 -17.37
N ASP A 429 -11.14 -3.20 -16.38
CA ASP A 429 -10.84 -3.49 -14.97
C ASP A 429 -11.75 -4.61 -14.45
N ALA A 430 -11.17 -5.75 -14.09
CA ALA A 430 -11.88 -6.90 -13.55
C ALA A 430 -12.64 -6.62 -12.24
N ARG A 431 -12.29 -5.55 -11.52
CA ARG A 431 -12.84 -5.22 -10.20
C ARG A 431 -14.31 -4.85 -10.23
N PHE A 432 -14.72 -4.00 -11.17
CA PHE A 432 -16.08 -3.50 -11.25
C PHE A 432 -17.11 -4.56 -11.68
N PRO A 433 -16.87 -5.39 -12.71
CA PRO A 433 -17.78 -6.49 -13.03
C PRO A 433 -17.83 -7.54 -11.91
N LEU A 434 -16.73 -7.77 -11.18
CA LEU A 434 -16.76 -8.61 -9.97
C LEU A 434 -17.70 -8.03 -8.91
N PHE A 435 -17.57 -6.73 -8.61
CA PHE A 435 -18.42 -6.05 -7.63
C PHE A 435 -19.89 -6.06 -8.04
N LEU A 436 -20.19 -5.92 -9.35
CA LEU A 436 -21.56 -5.91 -9.86
C LEU A 436 -22.18 -7.30 -9.77
N GLY A 437 -21.42 -8.32 -10.14
CA GLY A 437 -21.82 -9.71 -9.96
C GLY A 437 -22.10 -10.06 -8.49
N THR A 438 -21.20 -9.64 -7.60
CA THR A 438 -21.32 -9.90 -6.15
C THR A 438 -22.50 -9.14 -5.54
N LEU A 439 -22.78 -7.93 -6.02
CA LEU A 439 -23.95 -7.16 -5.60
C LEU A 439 -25.25 -7.84 -6.03
N HIS A 440 -25.36 -8.29 -7.28
CA HIS A 440 -26.52 -9.05 -7.75
C HIS A 440 -26.73 -10.31 -6.91
N ASP A 441 -25.67 -11.06 -6.63
CA ASP A 441 -25.73 -12.29 -5.83
C ASP A 441 -26.16 -12.04 -4.39
N ALA A 442 -25.71 -10.93 -3.79
CA ALA A 442 -26.13 -10.55 -2.44
C ALA A 442 -27.64 -10.33 -2.32
N TYR A 443 -28.31 -9.96 -3.42
CA TYR A 443 -29.75 -9.76 -3.53
C TYR A 443 -30.49 -10.93 -4.19
N GLY A 444 -29.83 -12.09 -4.35
CA GLY A 444 -30.44 -13.30 -4.90
C GLY A 444 -30.61 -13.30 -6.43
N LEU A 445 -30.07 -12.29 -7.13
CA LEU A 445 -30.18 -12.13 -8.58
C LEU A 445 -29.07 -12.89 -9.31
N TYR A 446 -28.87 -14.17 -8.99
CA TYR A 446 -27.74 -14.97 -9.45
C TYR A 446 -27.62 -15.09 -10.98
N ALA A 447 -28.77 -15.09 -11.68
CA ALA A 447 -28.80 -15.12 -13.14
C ALA A 447 -28.23 -13.83 -13.76
N GLN A 448 -28.44 -12.67 -13.12
CA GLN A 448 -27.90 -11.39 -13.54
C GLN A 448 -26.44 -11.20 -13.06
N GLY A 449 -26.08 -11.83 -11.94
CA GLY A 449 -24.73 -11.81 -11.39
C GLY A 449 -23.73 -12.56 -12.27
N LYS A 450 -24.09 -13.76 -12.75
CA LYS A 450 -23.21 -14.64 -13.55
C LYS A 450 -22.45 -13.95 -14.69
N PRO A 451 -23.09 -13.26 -15.65
CA PRO A 451 -22.36 -12.65 -16.78
C PRO A 451 -21.32 -11.61 -16.34
N ASN A 452 -21.58 -10.90 -15.23
CA ASN A 452 -20.63 -9.95 -14.68
C ASN A 452 -19.44 -10.67 -14.01
N LEU A 453 -19.69 -11.77 -13.29
CA LEU A 453 -18.63 -12.58 -12.72
C LEU A 453 -17.79 -13.30 -13.79
N GLU A 454 -18.42 -13.78 -14.86
CA GLU A 454 -17.73 -14.36 -16.03
C GLU A 454 -16.85 -13.31 -16.71
N ARG A 455 -17.34 -12.08 -16.89
CA ARG A 455 -16.53 -10.97 -17.41
C ARG A 455 -15.33 -10.67 -16.51
N ALA A 456 -15.52 -10.69 -15.19
CA ALA A 456 -14.40 -10.54 -14.25
C ALA A 456 -13.37 -11.68 -14.40
N LEU A 457 -13.84 -12.92 -14.61
CA LEU A 457 -12.97 -14.08 -14.85
C LEU A 457 -12.20 -13.97 -16.15
N GLU A 458 -12.81 -13.50 -17.24
CA GLU A 458 -12.12 -13.24 -18.50
C GLU A 458 -10.94 -12.26 -18.33
N LEU A 459 -11.18 -11.20 -17.56
CA LEU A 459 -10.19 -10.16 -17.29
C LEU A 459 -9.13 -10.58 -16.26
N SER A 460 -9.43 -11.55 -15.41
CA SER A 460 -8.55 -12.02 -14.34
C SER A 460 -8.73 -13.53 -14.06
N PRO A 461 -8.26 -14.40 -14.96
CA PRO A 461 -8.65 -15.81 -15.01
C PRO A 461 -8.23 -16.64 -13.80
N ASN A 462 -7.15 -16.28 -13.12
CA ASN A 462 -6.57 -17.09 -12.05
C ASN A 462 -6.79 -16.52 -10.65
N LYS A 463 -7.69 -15.54 -10.50
CA LYS A 463 -7.94 -14.90 -9.21
C LYS A 463 -8.95 -15.69 -8.39
N HIS A 464 -8.50 -16.17 -7.23
CA HIS A 464 -9.31 -16.99 -6.32
C HIS A 464 -10.62 -16.33 -5.93
N SER A 465 -10.63 -15.03 -5.61
CA SER A 465 -11.86 -14.33 -5.22
C SER A 465 -12.93 -14.38 -6.31
N ILE A 466 -12.55 -14.31 -7.59
CA ILE A 466 -13.50 -14.39 -8.71
C ILE A 466 -14.02 -15.83 -8.87
N LEU A 467 -13.13 -16.82 -8.80
CA LEU A 467 -13.52 -18.23 -8.83
C LEU A 467 -14.45 -18.59 -7.66
N PHE A 468 -14.22 -18.02 -6.48
CA PHE A 468 -15.10 -18.22 -5.33
C PHE A 468 -16.48 -17.61 -5.55
N GLN A 469 -16.57 -16.40 -6.09
CA GLN A 469 -17.87 -15.79 -6.38
C GLN A 469 -18.62 -16.58 -7.45
N LEU A 470 -17.94 -17.05 -8.51
CA LEU A 470 -18.57 -17.91 -9.52
C LEU A 470 -19.04 -19.26 -8.97
N GLY A 471 -18.23 -19.90 -8.12
CA GLY A 471 -18.63 -21.14 -7.45
C GLY A 471 -19.85 -20.92 -6.54
N LEU A 472 -19.86 -19.85 -5.74
CA LEU A 472 -21.01 -19.50 -4.91
C LEU A 472 -22.25 -19.14 -5.74
N ASN A 473 -22.10 -18.40 -6.83
CA ASN A 473 -23.17 -18.10 -7.77
C ASN A 473 -23.79 -19.39 -8.34
N ALA A 474 -22.96 -20.31 -8.82
CA ALA A 474 -23.38 -21.59 -9.37
C ALA A 474 -24.05 -22.47 -8.31
N HIS A 475 -23.49 -22.54 -7.10
CA HIS A 475 -24.08 -23.24 -5.95
C HIS A 475 -25.50 -22.75 -5.65
N ASN A 476 -25.70 -21.43 -5.57
CA ASN A 476 -27.01 -20.84 -5.27
C ASN A 476 -28.04 -21.01 -6.41
N ARG A 477 -27.55 -21.28 -7.63
CA ARG A 477 -28.39 -21.64 -8.79
C ARG A 477 -28.62 -23.15 -8.91
N GLU A 478 -28.15 -23.94 -7.94
CA GLU A 478 -28.17 -25.40 -7.96
C GLU A 478 -27.39 -26.03 -9.14
N ALA A 479 -26.49 -25.25 -9.76
CA ALA A 479 -25.59 -25.71 -10.83
C ALA A 479 -24.33 -26.33 -10.21
N PHE A 480 -24.49 -27.43 -9.48
CA PHE A 480 -23.45 -28.00 -8.63
C PHE A 480 -22.21 -28.50 -9.39
N ASP A 481 -22.37 -29.02 -10.61
CA ASP A 481 -21.23 -29.43 -11.43
C ASP A 481 -20.32 -28.25 -11.79
N GLU A 482 -20.93 -27.11 -12.16
CA GLU A 482 -20.24 -25.86 -12.47
C GLU A 482 -19.58 -25.27 -11.21
N SER A 483 -20.30 -25.27 -10.08
CA SER A 483 -19.77 -24.84 -8.78
C SER A 483 -18.52 -25.63 -8.39
N LEU A 484 -18.58 -26.95 -8.54
CA LEU A 484 -17.48 -27.85 -8.23
C LEU A 484 -16.26 -27.59 -9.12
N GLU A 485 -16.46 -27.31 -10.41
CA GLU A 485 -15.38 -26.96 -11.33
C GLU A 485 -14.63 -25.70 -10.91
N TYR A 486 -15.36 -24.63 -10.54
CA TYR A 486 -14.74 -23.38 -10.10
C TYR A 486 -13.96 -23.54 -8.80
N PHE A 487 -14.53 -24.22 -7.80
CA PHE A 487 -13.83 -24.43 -6.53
C PHE A 487 -12.65 -25.40 -6.68
N LYS A 488 -12.78 -26.44 -7.52
CA LYS A 488 -11.67 -27.33 -7.86
C LYS A 488 -10.52 -26.54 -8.50
N ARG A 489 -10.82 -25.70 -9.48
CA ARG A 489 -9.81 -24.85 -10.14
C ARG A 489 -9.13 -23.93 -9.13
N ALA A 490 -9.90 -23.30 -8.24
CA ALA A 490 -9.34 -22.46 -7.18
C ALA A 490 -8.39 -23.26 -6.26
N HIS A 491 -8.74 -24.49 -5.89
CA HIS A 491 -7.87 -25.35 -5.09
C HIS A 491 -6.60 -25.78 -5.85
N GLU A 492 -6.71 -26.14 -7.13
CA GLU A 492 -5.58 -26.56 -7.96
C GLU A 492 -4.58 -25.43 -8.23
N LEU A 493 -5.07 -24.18 -8.34
CA LEU A 493 -4.22 -23.00 -8.51
C LEU A 493 -3.33 -22.71 -7.30
N SER A 494 -3.79 -23.04 -6.09
CA SER A 494 -3.01 -22.89 -4.85
C SER A 494 -3.43 -23.93 -3.81
N PRO A 495 -2.87 -25.14 -3.85
CA PRO A 495 -3.25 -26.22 -2.92
C PRO A 495 -3.03 -25.89 -1.44
N GLU A 496 -2.09 -24.99 -1.15
CA GLU A 496 -1.77 -24.48 0.19
C GLU A 496 -2.75 -23.40 0.69
N TYR A 497 -3.60 -22.86 -0.20
CA TYR A 497 -4.61 -21.88 0.21
C TYR A 497 -5.75 -22.59 0.93
N LYS A 498 -5.72 -22.50 2.26
CA LYS A 498 -6.72 -23.10 3.16
C LYS A 498 -8.15 -22.83 2.71
N GLU A 499 -8.48 -21.59 2.36
CA GLU A 499 -9.85 -21.21 2.00
C GLU A 499 -10.31 -21.88 0.70
N ALA A 500 -9.45 -21.95 -0.33
CA ALA A 500 -9.78 -22.65 -1.57
C ALA A 500 -10.01 -24.16 -1.35
N ARG A 501 -9.19 -24.76 -0.47
CA ARG A 501 -9.35 -26.15 -0.04
C ARG A 501 -10.69 -26.37 0.67
N GLU A 502 -11.07 -25.47 1.58
CA GLU A 502 -12.35 -25.52 2.28
C GLU A 502 -13.54 -25.34 1.34
N PHE A 503 -13.47 -24.42 0.38
CA PHE A 503 -14.51 -24.25 -0.65
C PHE A 503 -14.73 -25.53 -1.47
N TYR A 504 -13.66 -26.11 -2.01
CA TYR A 504 -13.76 -27.32 -2.83
C TYR A 504 -14.29 -28.52 -2.04
N ALA A 505 -13.75 -28.75 -0.84
CA ALA A 505 -14.20 -29.85 0.00
C ALA A 505 -15.64 -29.69 0.47
N SER A 506 -16.03 -28.47 0.86
CA SER A 506 -17.41 -28.17 1.24
C SER A 506 -18.37 -28.50 0.10
N GLU A 507 -18.03 -28.13 -1.13
CA GLU A 507 -18.90 -28.43 -2.28
C GLU A 507 -18.97 -29.93 -2.55
N LEU A 508 -17.85 -30.66 -2.50
CA LEU A 508 -17.84 -32.13 -2.59
C LEU A 508 -18.76 -32.78 -1.56
N ILE A 509 -18.70 -32.33 -0.30
CA ILE A 509 -19.56 -32.84 0.76
C ILE A 509 -21.02 -32.50 0.48
N TYR A 510 -21.30 -31.25 0.08
CA TYR A 510 -22.65 -30.78 -0.19
C TYR A 510 -23.34 -31.62 -1.28
N VAL A 511 -22.61 -32.03 -2.33
CA VAL A 511 -23.13 -32.90 -3.40
C VAL A 511 -23.09 -34.40 -3.08
N GLY A 512 -22.81 -34.78 -1.83
CA GLY A 512 -22.80 -36.17 -1.36
C GLY A 512 -21.49 -36.94 -1.57
N ARG A 513 -20.46 -36.33 -2.17
CA ARG A 513 -19.11 -36.91 -2.33
C ARG A 513 -18.28 -36.74 -1.05
N ILE A 514 -18.86 -37.17 0.07
CA ILE A 514 -18.35 -36.93 1.43
C ILE A 514 -16.94 -37.50 1.63
N ALA A 515 -16.67 -38.70 1.10
CA ALA A 515 -15.36 -39.33 1.25
C ALA A 515 -14.24 -38.49 0.62
N GLU A 516 -14.48 -37.96 -0.58
CA GLU A 516 -13.50 -37.13 -1.28
C GLU A 516 -13.29 -35.79 -0.58
N GLY A 517 -14.37 -35.12 -0.16
CA GLY A 517 -14.26 -33.87 0.60
C GLY A 517 -13.50 -34.05 1.92
N ARG A 518 -13.67 -35.20 2.60
CA ARG A 518 -12.91 -35.53 3.81
C ARG A 518 -11.42 -35.72 3.53
N GLU A 519 -11.05 -36.42 2.47
CA GLU A 519 -9.63 -36.57 2.10
C GLU A 519 -8.98 -35.22 1.82
N ILE A 520 -9.68 -34.31 1.15
CA ILE A 520 -9.20 -32.94 0.91
C ILE A 520 -9.04 -32.17 2.25
N LEU A 521 -9.98 -32.29 3.19
CA LEU A 521 -9.92 -31.59 4.48
C LEU A 521 -8.95 -32.20 5.48
N LYS A 522 -8.60 -33.47 5.35
CA LYS A 522 -7.82 -34.26 6.32
C LYS A 522 -6.61 -33.51 6.90
N PRO A 523 -5.74 -32.86 6.09
CA PRO A 523 -4.58 -32.14 6.65
C PRO A 523 -4.97 -30.94 7.53
N LEU A 524 -6.09 -30.27 7.23
CA LEU A 524 -6.60 -29.16 8.04
C LEU A 524 -7.26 -29.63 9.33
N VAL A 525 -7.91 -30.79 9.32
CA VAL A 525 -8.52 -31.41 10.51
C VAL A 525 -7.44 -31.89 11.47
N GLU A 526 -6.46 -32.66 10.99
CA GLU A 526 -5.37 -33.22 11.81
C GLU A 526 -4.51 -32.13 12.47
N SER A 527 -4.32 -31.01 11.78
CA SER A 527 -3.61 -29.83 12.28
C SER A 527 -4.49 -28.89 13.12
N ALA A 528 -5.78 -29.20 13.31
CA ALA A 528 -6.78 -28.36 13.99
C ALA A 528 -6.88 -26.93 13.42
N GLN A 529 -6.67 -26.79 12.11
CA GLN A 529 -6.68 -25.53 11.39
C GLN A 529 -8.01 -25.21 10.71
N THR A 530 -8.98 -26.13 10.65
CA THR A 530 -10.31 -25.87 10.09
C THR A 530 -11.41 -25.89 11.17
N SER A 531 -12.27 -24.87 11.10
CA SER A 531 -13.55 -24.76 11.81
C SER A 531 -14.47 -23.84 10.98
N SER A 532 -14.35 -23.97 9.66
CA SER A 532 -15.00 -23.08 8.71
C SER A 532 -16.49 -23.31 8.74
N GLN A 533 -17.27 -22.22 8.85
CA GLN A 533 -18.72 -22.31 8.83
C GLN A 533 -19.22 -23.03 7.57
N ARG A 534 -18.54 -22.85 6.43
CA ARG A 534 -18.90 -23.52 5.18
C ARG A 534 -18.75 -25.04 5.24
N VAL A 535 -17.68 -25.53 5.88
CA VAL A 535 -17.47 -26.98 6.08
C VAL A 535 -18.54 -27.54 7.01
N ILE A 536 -18.85 -26.83 8.09
CA ILE A 536 -19.89 -27.21 9.04
C ILE A 536 -21.26 -27.28 8.34
N GLN A 537 -21.62 -26.25 7.58
CA GLN A 537 -22.89 -26.21 6.84
C GLN A 537 -22.99 -27.32 5.79
N ALA A 538 -21.91 -27.65 5.09
CA ALA A 538 -21.90 -28.78 4.17
C ALA A 538 -22.15 -30.11 4.88
N TYR A 539 -21.57 -30.33 6.07
CA TYR A 539 -21.86 -31.53 6.86
C TYR A 539 -23.28 -31.53 7.44
N ILE A 540 -23.81 -30.38 7.86
CA ILE A 540 -25.22 -30.24 8.31
C ILE A 540 -26.16 -30.64 7.17
N ALA A 541 -25.93 -30.15 5.95
CA ALA A 541 -26.74 -30.47 4.77
C ALA A 541 -26.79 -31.98 4.48
N GLN A 542 -25.74 -32.72 4.85
CA GLN A 542 -25.66 -34.18 4.72
C GLN A 542 -26.03 -34.95 5.99
N GLY A 543 -26.47 -34.27 7.06
CA GLY A 543 -26.79 -34.88 8.35
C GLY A 543 -25.58 -35.50 9.08
N ARG A 544 -24.36 -35.13 8.70
CA ARG A 544 -23.10 -35.72 9.20
C ARG A 544 -22.56 -35.02 10.44
N TYR A 545 -23.36 -35.02 11.50
CA TYR A 545 -22.98 -34.45 12.80
C TYR A 545 -21.79 -35.18 13.46
N ASP A 546 -21.59 -36.45 13.11
CA ASP A 546 -20.42 -37.23 13.51
C ASP A 546 -19.11 -36.60 13.02
N LEU A 547 -19.09 -36.09 11.79
CA LEU A 547 -17.92 -35.44 11.20
C LEU A 547 -17.70 -34.04 11.75
N ILE A 548 -18.77 -33.31 12.08
CA ILE A 548 -18.67 -32.02 12.78
C ILE A 548 -18.07 -32.23 14.17
N ALA A 549 -18.47 -33.30 14.88
CA ALA A 549 -17.91 -33.65 16.17
C ALA A 549 -16.41 -33.97 16.06
N GLU A 550 -15.96 -34.69 15.02
CA GLU A 550 -14.54 -34.95 14.74
C GLU A 550 -13.72 -33.66 14.62
N LEU A 551 -14.24 -32.64 13.92
CA LEU A 551 -13.58 -31.33 13.80
C LEU A 551 -13.33 -30.68 15.16
N TRP A 552 -14.37 -30.62 16.00
CA TRP A 552 -14.27 -29.98 17.32
C TRP A 552 -13.42 -30.80 18.30
N GLN A 553 -13.50 -32.13 18.22
CA GLN A 553 -12.63 -33.01 19.01
C GLN A 553 -11.15 -32.82 18.66
N ALA A 554 -10.80 -32.75 17.37
CA ALA A 554 -9.43 -32.47 16.94
C ALA A 554 -8.94 -31.10 17.46
N ARG A 555 -9.83 -30.09 17.46
CA ARG A 555 -9.53 -28.77 18.00
C ARG A 555 -9.29 -28.78 19.51
N ILE A 556 -10.15 -29.46 20.28
CA ILE A 556 -10.01 -29.63 21.73
C ILE A 556 -8.73 -30.40 22.06
N ALA A 557 -8.40 -31.46 21.31
CA ALA A 557 -7.21 -32.26 21.54
C ALA A 557 -5.91 -31.44 21.39
N LYS A 558 -5.91 -30.44 20.51
CA LYS A 558 -4.78 -29.51 20.32
C LYS A 558 -4.82 -28.29 21.24
N ARG A 559 -6.01 -27.84 21.62
CA ARG A 559 -6.27 -26.68 22.48
C ARG A 559 -7.30 -27.02 23.56
N PRO A 560 -6.88 -27.74 24.63
CA PRO A 560 -7.79 -28.15 25.70
C PRO A 560 -8.44 -26.99 26.46
N GLU A 561 -7.89 -25.78 26.33
CA GLU A 561 -8.37 -24.53 26.90
C GLU A 561 -9.45 -23.81 26.06
N ASP A 562 -9.71 -24.27 24.83
CA ASP A 562 -10.66 -23.64 23.92
C ASP A 562 -12.12 -23.94 24.31
N VAL A 563 -12.64 -23.14 25.25
CA VAL A 563 -14.01 -23.23 25.78
C VAL A 563 -15.06 -23.25 24.65
N GLN A 564 -14.85 -22.45 23.59
CA GLN A 564 -15.79 -22.37 22.48
C GLN A 564 -15.88 -23.68 21.70
N ALA A 565 -14.76 -24.40 21.55
CA ALA A 565 -14.76 -25.71 20.90
C ALA A 565 -15.57 -26.75 21.69
N TYR A 566 -15.55 -26.72 23.03
CA TYR A 566 -16.41 -27.58 23.86
C TYR A 566 -17.89 -27.24 23.71
N PHE A 567 -18.25 -25.95 23.70
CA PHE A 567 -19.64 -25.54 23.48
C PHE A 567 -20.12 -25.95 22.08
N ALA A 568 -19.31 -25.75 21.05
CA ALA A 568 -19.65 -26.16 19.70
C ALA A 568 -19.78 -27.69 19.56
N LEU A 569 -18.91 -28.48 20.22
CA LEU A 569 -19.03 -29.94 20.25
C LEU A 569 -20.30 -30.40 21.01
N SER A 570 -20.61 -29.77 22.15
CA SER A 570 -21.84 -30.06 22.90
C SER A 570 -23.08 -29.73 22.08
N ALA A 571 -23.12 -28.56 21.45
CA ALA A 571 -24.19 -28.15 20.54
C ALA A 571 -24.34 -29.12 19.36
N THR A 572 -23.22 -29.61 18.80
CA THR A 572 -23.21 -30.62 17.73
C THR A 572 -23.89 -31.91 18.18
N TYR A 573 -23.55 -32.44 19.37
CA TYR A 573 -24.19 -33.64 19.91
C TYR A 573 -25.65 -33.43 20.26
N TYR A 574 -25.99 -32.28 20.84
CA TYR A 574 -27.36 -31.95 21.19
C TYR A 574 -28.25 -31.87 19.94
N THR A 575 -27.77 -31.21 18.89
CA THR A 575 -28.46 -31.13 17.58
C THR A 575 -28.59 -32.50 16.92
N ALA A 576 -27.59 -33.38 17.08
CA ALA A 576 -27.65 -34.77 16.62
C ALA A 576 -28.59 -35.67 17.46
N GLY A 577 -29.29 -35.13 18.47
CA GLY A 577 -30.17 -35.87 19.38
C GLY A 577 -29.43 -36.66 20.48
N ASN A 578 -28.11 -36.55 20.57
CA ASN A 578 -27.29 -37.24 21.56
C ASN A 578 -27.10 -36.39 22.84
N VAL A 579 -28.18 -36.27 23.61
CA VAL A 579 -28.22 -35.44 24.84
C VAL A 579 -27.18 -35.88 25.87
N SER A 580 -26.94 -37.19 26.01
CA SER A 580 -25.98 -37.71 26.98
C SER A 580 -24.55 -37.34 26.63
N ALA A 581 -24.16 -37.41 25.35
CA ALA A 581 -22.85 -36.96 24.88
C ALA A 581 -22.68 -35.44 25.04
N ALA A 582 -23.72 -34.65 24.73
CA ALA A 582 -23.69 -33.20 24.91
C ALA A 582 -23.40 -32.81 26.37
N ILE A 583 -24.11 -33.40 27.33
CA ILE A 583 -23.88 -33.16 28.77
C ILE A 583 -22.48 -33.62 29.18
N LYS A 584 -22.01 -34.78 28.68
CA LYS A 584 -20.67 -35.31 29.01
C LYS A 584 -19.56 -34.36 28.55
N VAL A 585 -19.71 -33.71 27.40
CA VAL A 585 -18.74 -32.71 26.91
C VAL A 585 -18.70 -31.50 27.85
N LEU A 586 -19.84 -31.03 28.34
CA LEU A 586 -19.92 -29.91 29.27
C LEU A 586 -19.35 -30.25 30.67
N GLU A 587 -19.57 -31.48 31.17
CA GLU A 587 -18.89 -31.94 32.40
C GLU A 587 -17.37 -32.04 32.21
N THR A 588 -16.92 -32.43 31.01
CA THR A 588 -15.49 -32.41 30.67
C THR A 588 -14.96 -30.97 30.67
N LEU A 589 -15.70 -30.02 30.11
CA LEU A 589 -15.32 -28.60 30.11
C LEU A 589 -15.17 -28.05 31.53
N LYS A 590 -16.09 -28.39 32.47
CA LYS A 590 -16.00 -27.96 33.88
C LYS A 590 -14.69 -28.37 34.55
N THR A 591 -14.21 -29.57 34.24
CA THR A 591 -12.98 -30.11 34.81
C THR A 591 -11.72 -29.60 34.09
N ALA A 592 -11.76 -29.49 32.77
CA ALA A 592 -10.65 -29.03 31.95
C ALA A 592 -10.38 -27.53 32.08
N VAL A 593 -11.44 -26.71 32.19
CA VAL A 593 -11.34 -25.24 32.29
C VAL A 593 -12.25 -24.74 33.43
N PRO A 594 -11.77 -24.74 34.69
CA PRO A 594 -12.58 -24.41 35.86
C PRO A 594 -13.28 -23.04 35.79
N GLY A 595 -12.68 -22.05 35.12
CA GLY A 595 -13.27 -20.73 34.92
C GLY A 595 -14.56 -20.71 34.08
N SER A 596 -14.85 -21.79 33.35
CA SER A 596 -16.07 -21.94 32.54
C SER A 596 -17.16 -22.76 33.24
N ALA A 597 -16.92 -23.22 34.48
CA ALA A 597 -17.78 -24.20 35.14
C ALA A 597 -19.22 -23.72 35.33
N THR A 598 -19.41 -22.45 35.71
CA THR A 598 -20.74 -21.85 35.88
C THR A 598 -21.53 -21.82 34.58
N GLN A 599 -20.89 -21.45 33.46
CA GLN A 599 -21.54 -21.41 32.14
C GLN A 599 -21.91 -22.83 31.67
N ALA A 600 -21.01 -23.80 31.87
CA ALA A 600 -21.28 -25.19 31.55
C ALA A 600 -22.44 -25.78 32.38
N GLU A 601 -22.53 -25.48 33.68
CA GLU A 601 -23.63 -25.90 34.53
C GLU A 601 -24.98 -25.31 34.12
N GLN A 602 -25.00 -24.03 33.75
CA GLN A 602 -26.20 -23.38 33.22
C GLN A 602 -26.70 -24.09 31.95
N LEU A 603 -25.80 -24.36 31.02
CA LEU A 603 -26.16 -25.02 29.76
C LEU A 603 -26.58 -26.49 29.97
N ILE A 604 -25.95 -27.23 30.89
CA ILE A 604 -26.40 -28.57 31.31
C ILE A 604 -27.83 -28.51 31.86
N GLY A 605 -28.12 -27.51 32.70
CA GLY A 605 -29.45 -27.27 33.25
C GLY A 605 -30.49 -27.01 32.15
N GLN A 606 -30.17 -26.17 31.17
CA GLN A 606 -31.04 -25.89 30.01
C GLN A 606 -31.28 -27.13 29.14
N ILE A 607 -30.24 -27.92 28.88
CA ILE A 607 -30.35 -29.17 28.10
C ILE A 607 -31.24 -30.17 28.81
N ARG A 608 -31.05 -30.38 30.12
CA ARG A 608 -31.90 -31.28 30.94
C ARG A 608 -33.34 -30.79 31.04
N GLY A 609 -33.54 -29.47 31.10
CA GLY A 609 -34.85 -28.83 31.20
C GLY A 609 -35.58 -28.68 29.86
N GLY A 610 -34.96 -29.06 28.74
CA GLY A 610 -35.56 -28.91 27.40
C GLY A 610 -35.71 -27.46 26.93
N THR A 611 -35.01 -26.51 27.56
CA THR A 611 -35.07 -25.08 27.24
C THR A 611 -33.85 -24.57 26.47
N ALA A 612 -32.88 -25.46 26.20
CA ALA A 612 -31.70 -25.13 25.41
C ALA A 612 -32.10 -24.79 23.95
N LYS A 613 -31.62 -23.64 23.47
CA LYS A 613 -31.70 -23.26 22.07
C LYS A 613 -30.31 -23.41 21.45
N VAL A 614 -30.26 -24.01 20.27
CA VAL A 614 -29.07 -24.00 19.42
C VAL A 614 -29.24 -22.81 18.50
N GLU A 615 -28.41 -21.78 18.69
CA GLU A 615 -28.31 -20.63 17.79
C GLU A 615 -27.15 -20.81 16.81
#